data_AF-A0A067FGC2-F1
#
_entry.id   AF-A0A067FGC2-F1
#
_cell.length_a   1.000
_cell.length_b   1.000
_cell.length_c   1.000
_cell.angle_alpha   90.00
_cell.angle_beta   90.00
_cell.angle_gamma   90.00
#
_symmetry.space_group_name_H-M   'P 1'
#
loop_
_entity.id
_entity.type
_entity.pdbx_description
1 polymer ?
#
loop_
_entity_poly.entity_id
_entity_poly.type
_entity_poly.pdbx_seq_one_letter_code
_entity_poly.pdbx_strand_id
1 'polypeptide(L)'
;GNVALDVARILLRPTEELATTDIASYAWTALEGSSIRKVYLVGRRGPVQAACTAKELREILGIKNLYVHIREDDLIKSPTDEEEMKNSRIQRRVYELLSKAAASASSQPMLGQRELHFVFFRKPDSFLESNERSGHVSGVHFEKTALKGGGPGKQYAVGTGEFEDLD
;
A
#
# COMPACT_ATOMS: atom_id res chain seq x y z
N GLY A 1 -6.28 -1.79 3.86
CA GLY A 1 -7.12 -1.65 5.06
C GLY A 1 -6.24 -1.44 6.28
N ASN A 2 -6.80 -1.23 7.47
CA ASN A 2 -6.01 -0.92 8.68
C ASN A 2 -4.97 -1.99 9.00
N VAL A 3 -5.33 -3.28 9.00
CA VAL A 3 -4.40 -4.39 9.29
C VAL A 3 -3.17 -4.37 8.37
N ALA A 4 -3.37 -4.07 7.09
CA ALA A 4 -2.26 -3.96 6.14
C ALA A 4 -1.33 -2.78 6.48
N LEU A 5 -1.89 -1.67 6.98
CA LEU A 5 -1.09 -0.54 7.48
C LEU A 5 -0.35 -0.89 8.77
N ASP A 6 -0.95 -1.68 9.66
CA ASP A 6 -0.30 -2.12 10.90
C ASP A 6 0.91 -3.01 10.59
N VAL A 7 0.76 -3.97 9.68
CA VAL A 7 1.88 -4.82 9.22
C VAL A 7 2.97 -3.95 8.60
N ALA A 8 2.62 -3.05 7.68
CA ALA A 8 3.59 -2.16 7.07
C ALA A 8 4.28 -1.25 8.09
N ARG A 9 3.56 -0.77 9.11
CA ARG A 9 4.12 0.06 10.18
C ARG A 9 5.15 -0.70 11.00
N ILE A 10 4.89 -1.96 11.36
CA ILE A 10 5.85 -2.80 12.09
C ILE A 10 7.10 -3.07 11.25
N LEU A 11 6.94 -3.36 9.95
CA LEU A 11 8.06 -3.64 9.07
C LEU A 11 8.91 -2.40 8.75
N LEU A 12 8.29 -1.22 8.68
CA LEU A 12 8.95 0.01 8.23
C LEU A 12 9.36 0.96 9.36
N ARG A 13 8.86 0.81 10.58
CA ARG A 13 9.23 1.68 11.71
C ARG A 13 10.64 1.37 12.23
N PRO A 14 11.47 2.38 12.56
CA PRO A 14 12.81 2.17 13.12
C PRO A 14 12.77 1.21 14.32
N THR A 15 13.72 0.28 14.36
CA THR A 15 13.77 -0.81 15.35
C THR A 15 13.97 -0.29 16.77
N GLU A 16 14.62 0.87 16.91
CA GLU A 16 14.83 1.57 18.17
C GLU A 16 13.50 2.12 18.73
N GLU A 17 12.60 2.59 17.87
CA GLU A 17 11.26 3.02 18.30
C GLU A 17 10.42 1.82 18.73
N LEU A 18 10.49 0.70 18.00
CA LEU A 18 9.79 -0.54 18.35
C LEU A 18 10.29 -1.15 19.66
N ALA A 19 11.57 -1.01 20.00
CA ALA A 19 12.13 -1.49 21.27
C ALA A 19 11.47 -0.86 22.51
N THR A 20 10.81 0.29 22.35
CA THR A 20 10.10 0.99 23.43
C THR A 20 8.65 0.55 23.63
N THR A 21 8.14 -0.34 22.78
CA THR A 21 6.76 -0.83 22.84
C THR A 21 6.68 -2.20 23.52
N ASP A 22 5.46 -2.72 23.69
CA ASP A 22 5.18 -4.07 24.19
C ASP A 22 5.33 -5.17 23.12
N ILE A 23 6.16 -4.92 22.10
CA ILE A 23 6.40 -5.91 21.03
C ILE A 23 7.06 -7.15 21.61
N ALA A 24 6.64 -8.33 21.14
CA ALA A 24 7.23 -9.58 21.57
C ALA A 24 8.73 -9.63 21.24
N SER A 25 9.56 -10.03 22.21
CA SER A 25 11.03 -10.01 22.06
C SER A 25 11.52 -10.80 20.85
N TYR A 26 10.90 -11.94 20.54
CA TYR A 26 11.25 -12.73 19.35
C TYR A 26 10.97 -12.00 18.03
N ALA A 27 9.88 -11.20 17.97
CA ALA A 27 9.53 -10.43 16.80
C ALA A 27 10.47 -9.24 16.64
N TRP A 28 10.81 -8.58 17.74
CA TRP A 28 11.80 -7.50 17.74
C TRP A 28 13.18 -7.99 17.26
N THR A 29 13.69 -9.11 17.78
CA THR A 29 14.97 -9.70 17.33
C THR A 29 14.95 -10.05 15.85
N ALA A 30 13.83 -10.58 15.33
CA ALA A 30 13.69 -10.85 13.89
C ALA A 30 13.70 -9.57 13.04
N LEU A 31 13.08 -8.49 13.53
CA LEU A 31 13.06 -7.20 12.85
C LEU A 31 14.41 -6.49 12.88
N GLU A 32 15.20 -6.66 13.95
CA GLU A 32 16.57 -6.14 14.07
C GLU A 32 17.47 -6.72 12.97
N GLY A 33 17.35 -8.02 12.69
CA GLY A 33 18.08 -8.68 11.59
C GLY A 33 17.45 -8.51 10.20
N SER A 34 16.35 -7.77 10.06
CA SER A 34 15.57 -7.72 8.82
C SER A 34 16.23 -6.85 7.74
N SER A 35 16.30 -7.39 6.52
CA SER A 35 16.71 -6.66 5.31
C SER A 35 15.55 -5.96 4.59
N ILE A 36 14.32 -6.03 5.13
CA ILE A 36 13.15 -5.40 4.50
C ILE A 36 13.35 -3.88 4.46
N ARG A 37 13.35 -3.32 3.25
CA ARG A 37 13.41 -1.87 3.02
C ARG A 37 12.22 -1.34 2.25
N LYS A 38 11.54 -2.19 1.48
CA LYS A 38 10.39 -1.80 0.66
C LYS A 38 9.18 -2.64 1.03
N VAL A 39 8.03 -1.99 1.20
CA VAL A 39 6.75 -2.67 1.42
C VAL A 39 5.74 -2.14 0.42
N TYR A 40 5.09 -3.06 -0.29
CA TYR A 40 4.04 -2.78 -1.26
C TYR A 40 2.68 -3.09 -0.65
N LEU A 41 1.82 -2.09 -0.54
CA LEU A 41 0.43 -2.24 -0.17
C LEU A 41 -0.43 -2.26 -1.42
N VAL A 42 -0.85 -3.47 -1.80
CA VAL A 42 -1.54 -3.73 -3.05
C VAL A 42 -3.06 -3.80 -2.84
N GLY A 43 -3.80 -3.00 -3.61
CA GLY A 43 -5.25 -2.96 -3.59
C GLY A 43 -5.85 -3.31 -4.96
N ARG A 44 -6.79 -4.25 -4.98
CA ARG A 44 -7.56 -4.60 -6.20
C ARG A 44 -8.52 -3.51 -6.71
N ARG A 45 -8.74 -2.45 -5.94
CA ARG A 45 -9.60 -1.31 -6.30
C ARG A 45 -8.76 -0.04 -6.25
N GLY A 46 -9.38 1.10 -6.55
CA GLY A 46 -8.73 2.40 -6.51
C GLY A 46 -8.54 2.96 -5.10
N PRO A 47 -7.82 4.10 -4.99
CA PRO A 47 -7.55 4.77 -3.72
C PRO A 47 -8.82 5.26 -3.01
N VAL A 48 -9.89 5.61 -3.73
CA VAL A 48 -11.18 6.03 -3.14
C VAL A 48 -11.86 4.88 -2.39
N GLN A 49 -11.62 3.63 -2.80
CA GLN A 49 -12.17 2.44 -2.16
C GLN A 49 -11.24 1.85 -1.09
N ALA A 50 -10.16 2.55 -0.71
CA ALA A 50 -9.23 2.11 0.32
C ALA A 50 -9.94 1.99 1.68
N ALA A 51 -9.96 0.77 2.22
CA ALA A 51 -10.67 0.45 3.46
C ALA A 51 -9.87 0.78 4.74
N CYS A 52 -8.92 1.71 4.68
CA CYS A 52 -8.23 2.18 5.87
C CYS A 52 -8.90 3.44 6.43
N THR A 53 -8.60 3.77 7.68
CA THR A 53 -9.04 5.02 8.28
C THR A 53 -7.97 6.09 8.11
N ALA A 54 -8.41 7.36 8.14
CA ALA A 54 -7.50 8.49 8.05
C ALA A 54 -6.53 8.60 9.24
N LYS A 55 -6.88 8.05 10.41
CA LYS A 55 -5.99 8.00 11.59
C LYS A 55 -4.81 7.07 11.29
N GLU A 56 -5.10 5.82 10.97
CA GLU A 56 -4.08 4.80 10.71
C GLU A 56 -3.18 5.17 9.53
N LEU A 57 -3.75 5.78 8.48
CA LEU A 57 -2.98 6.27 7.33
C LEU A 57 -2.03 7.40 7.72
N ARG A 58 -2.44 8.35 8.57
CA ARG A 58 -1.52 9.41 9.05
C ARG A 58 -0.37 8.85 9.89
N GLU A 59 -0.63 7.83 10.69
CA GLU A 59 0.40 7.23 11.54
C GLU A 59 1.53 6.61 10.73
N ILE A 60 1.21 5.92 9.62
CA ILE A 60 2.26 5.36 8.75
C ILE A 60 2.94 6.44 7.89
N LEU A 61 2.18 7.40 7.36
CA LEU A 61 2.73 8.52 6.59
C LEU A 61 3.60 9.46 7.44
N GLY A 62 3.46 9.41 8.77
CA GLY A 62 4.25 10.17 9.73
C GLY A 62 5.52 9.46 10.22
N ILE A 63 5.83 8.24 9.72
CA ILE A 63 7.09 7.57 10.05
C ILE A 63 8.25 8.42 9.52
N LYS A 64 9.23 8.66 10.39
CA LYS A 64 10.42 9.43 10.04
C LYS A 64 11.24 8.71 8.97
N ASN A 65 11.78 9.47 8.02
CA ASN A 65 12.63 8.95 6.95
C ASN A 65 11.97 7.81 6.15
N LEU A 66 10.67 7.91 5.90
CA LEU A 66 9.92 6.99 5.03
C LEU A 66 9.67 7.66 3.68
N TYR A 67 10.12 7.02 2.61
CA TYR A 67 9.71 7.35 1.26
C TYR A 67 8.33 6.76 0.98
N VAL A 68 7.42 7.56 0.44
CA VAL A 68 6.06 7.11 0.09
C VAL A 68 5.85 7.32 -1.40
N HIS A 69 5.45 6.26 -2.09
CA HIS A 69 5.22 6.29 -3.53
C HIS A 69 3.80 5.84 -3.86
N ILE A 70 3.15 6.63 -4.72
CA ILE A 70 1.84 6.32 -5.31
C ILE A 70 1.92 6.75 -6.78
N ARG A 71 1.51 5.88 -7.71
CA ARG A 71 1.48 6.23 -9.14
C ARG A 71 0.45 7.34 -9.37
N GLU A 72 0.80 8.36 -10.15
CA GLU A 72 -0.13 9.46 -10.48
C GLU A 72 -1.37 8.96 -11.22
N ASP A 73 -1.20 7.99 -12.11
CA ASP A 73 -2.28 7.35 -12.85
C ASP A 73 -3.32 6.68 -11.91
N ASP A 74 -2.89 6.17 -10.76
CA ASP A 74 -3.78 5.56 -9.77
C ASP A 74 -4.67 6.60 -9.08
N LEU A 75 -4.30 7.89 -9.12
CA LEU A 75 -5.04 8.98 -8.46
C LEU A 75 -6.08 9.64 -9.38
N ILE A 76 -6.14 9.28 -10.66
CA ILE A 76 -7.16 9.77 -11.59
C ILE A 76 -8.54 9.32 -11.10
N LYS A 77 -9.48 10.27 -11.01
CA LYS A 77 -10.83 10.03 -10.50
C LYS A 77 -11.79 9.84 -11.66
N SER A 78 -12.67 8.84 -11.55
CA SER A 78 -13.87 8.77 -12.37
C SER A 78 -14.99 9.65 -11.77
N PRO A 79 -16.04 10.00 -12.54
CA PRO A 79 -17.21 10.69 -12.01
C PRO A 79 -17.86 9.93 -10.84
N THR A 80 -17.87 8.59 -10.87
CA THR A 80 -18.42 7.78 -9.78
C THR A 80 -17.56 7.86 -8.52
N ASP A 81 -16.22 7.91 -8.65
CA ASP A 81 -15.33 8.13 -7.50
C ASP A 81 -15.58 9.49 -6.84
N GLU A 82 -15.85 10.53 -7.63
CA GLU A 82 -16.20 11.84 -7.09
C GLU A 82 -17.52 11.81 -6.30
N GLU A 83 -18.53 11.09 -6.80
CA GLU A 83 -19.80 10.88 -6.10
C GLU A 83 -19.61 10.08 -4.80
N GLU A 84 -18.80 9.01 -4.81
CA GLU A 84 -18.48 8.24 -3.60
C GLU A 84 -17.87 9.14 -2.51
N MET A 85 -16.89 9.97 -2.89
CA MET A 85 -16.26 10.91 -1.96
C MET A 85 -17.18 12.05 -1.52
N LYS A 86 -18.15 12.48 -2.34
CA LYS A 86 -19.19 13.43 -1.92
C LYS A 86 -20.09 12.80 -0.85
N ASN A 87 -20.40 11.51 -0.99
CA ASN A 87 -21.28 10.76 -0.09
C ASN A 87 -20.59 10.21 1.15
N SER A 88 -19.25 10.15 1.17
CA SER A 88 -18.47 9.62 2.28
C SER A 88 -17.30 10.52 2.66
N ARG A 89 -17.44 11.21 3.79
CA ARG A 89 -16.36 12.01 4.38
C ARG A 89 -15.12 11.16 4.69
N ILE A 90 -15.30 9.89 5.05
CA ILE A 90 -14.21 8.98 5.35
C ILE A 90 -13.39 8.71 4.08
N GLN A 91 -14.03 8.32 2.99
CA GLN A 91 -13.35 8.05 1.71
C GLN A 91 -12.65 9.30 1.18
N ARG A 92 -13.34 10.45 1.20
CA ARG A 92 -12.74 11.74 0.82
C ARG A 92 -11.46 12.02 1.61
N ARG A 93 -11.51 11.86 2.94
CA ARG A 93 -10.36 12.18 3.80
C ARG A 93 -9.17 11.25 3.56
N VAL A 94 -9.44 9.96 3.32
CA VAL A 94 -8.39 8.98 2.99
C VAL A 94 -7.76 9.31 1.65
N TYR A 95 -8.58 9.57 0.61
CA TYR A 95 -8.09 9.96 -0.71
C TYR A 95 -7.26 11.25 -0.67
N GLU A 96 -7.72 12.28 0.03
CA GLU A 96 -6.96 13.53 0.22
C GLU A 96 -5.57 13.30 0.84
N LEU A 97 -5.46 12.38 1.81
CA LEU A 97 -4.18 12.05 2.43
C LEU A 97 -3.25 11.32 1.46
N LEU A 98 -3.77 10.36 0.69
CA LEU A 98 -2.99 9.66 -0.34
C LEU A 98 -2.53 10.63 -1.43
N SER A 99 -3.43 11.47 -1.95
CA SER A 99 -3.11 12.47 -2.97
C SER A 99 -2.08 13.48 -2.48
N LYS A 100 -2.20 13.95 -1.23
CA LYS A 100 -1.20 14.83 -0.62
C LYS A 100 0.16 14.13 -0.47
N ALA A 101 0.18 12.87 -0.07
CA ALA A 101 1.42 12.10 0.07
C ALA A 101 2.13 11.94 -1.28
N ALA A 102 1.39 11.63 -2.34
CA ALA A 102 1.93 11.54 -3.70
C ALA A 102 2.50 12.89 -4.18
N ALA A 103 1.77 13.98 -3.99
CA ALA A 103 2.22 15.32 -4.39
C ALA A 103 3.43 15.84 -3.59
N SER A 104 3.66 15.31 -2.38
CA SER A 104 4.78 15.69 -1.51
C SER A 104 5.98 14.75 -1.65
N ALA A 105 5.86 13.67 -2.42
CA ALA A 105 6.92 12.69 -2.58
C ALA A 105 8.09 13.30 -3.37
N SER A 106 9.32 13.04 -2.92
CA SER A 106 10.50 13.34 -3.72
C SER A 106 10.50 12.48 -4.99
N SER A 107 11.14 12.97 -6.05
CA SER A 107 11.21 12.23 -7.32
C SER A 107 11.90 10.87 -7.16
N GLN A 108 12.78 10.71 -6.16
CA GLN A 108 13.44 9.45 -5.82
C GLN A 108 13.65 9.28 -4.30
N PRO A 109 13.72 8.03 -3.80
CA PRO A 109 14.10 7.74 -2.42
C PRO A 109 15.58 8.06 -2.17
N MET A 110 15.92 8.42 -0.92
CA MET A 110 17.31 8.53 -0.49
C MET A 110 17.95 7.13 -0.35
N LEU A 111 19.27 7.05 -0.51
CA LEU A 111 19.99 5.78 -0.36
C LEU A 111 19.77 5.18 1.04
N GLY A 112 19.31 3.93 1.08
CA GLY A 112 19.03 3.22 2.34
C GLY A 112 17.74 3.64 3.05
N GLN A 113 16.97 4.55 2.46
CA GLN A 113 15.66 4.94 2.97
C GLN A 113 14.66 3.79 2.85
N ARG A 114 13.76 3.67 3.83
CA ARG A 114 12.67 2.71 3.75
C ARG A 114 11.57 3.26 2.84
N GLU A 115 10.91 2.39 2.09
CA GLU A 115 9.95 2.75 1.06
C GLU A 115 8.60 2.06 1.31
N LEU A 116 7.52 2.85 1.22
CA LEU A 116 6.14 2.38 1.23
C LEU A 116 5.50 2.71 -0.10
N HIS A 117 5.12 1.69 -0.85
CA HIS A 117 4.46 1.83 -2.13
C HIS A 117 2.98 1.47 -1.99
N PHE A 118 2.09 2.38 -2.35
CA PHE A 118 0.69 2.04 -2.58
C PHE A 118 0.52 1.70 -4.06
N VAL A 119 0.04 0.48 -4.33
CA VAL A 119 -0.23 -0.01 -5.68
C VAL A 119 -1.71 -0.32 -5.77
N PHE A 120 -2.45 0.43 -6.58
CA PHE A 120 -3.87 0.21 -6.77
C PHE A 120 -4.14 -0.55 -8.07
N PHE A 121 -5.38 -0.95 -8.24
CA PHE A 121 -5.84 -1.62 -9.46
C PHE A 121 -5.07 -2.91 -9.80
N ARG A 122 -4.69 -3.69 -8.78
CA ARG A 122 -4.00 -4.98 -8.93
C ARG A 122 -4.61 -6.05 -8.04
N LYS A 123 -4.85 -7.25 -8.58
CA LYS A 123 -5.17 -8.44 -7.77
C LYS A 123 -4.06 -9.47 -7.95
N PRO A 124 -3.66 -10.17 -6.87
CA PRO A 124 -2.69 -11.24 -6.98
C PRO A 124 -3.29 -12.38 -7.81
N ASP A 125 -2.54 -12.85 -8.80
CA ASP A 125 -2.89 -14.02 -9.61
C ASP A 125 -2.13 -15.25 -9.10
N SER A 126 -0.81 -15.15 -8.95
CA SER A 126 0.04 -16.22 -8.45
C SER A 126 1.30 -15.70 -7.75
N PHE A 127 1.94 -16.54 -6.94
CA PHE A 127 3.26 -16.28 -6.36
C PHE A 127 4.34 -16.92 -7.23
N LEU A 128 5.42 -16.19 -7.48
CA LEU A 128 6.55 -16.68 -8.25
C LEU A 128 7.54 -17.39 -7.33
N GLU A 129 7.98 -18.58 -7.71
CA GLU A 129 8.99 -19.35 -6.97
C GLU A 129 10.40 -18.83 -7.29
N SER A 130 11.24 -18.73 -6.26
CA SER A 130 12.63 -18.33 -6.39
C SER A 130 13.46 -19.38 -7.13
N ASN A 131 14.15 -18.92 -8.16
CA ASN A 131 15.16 -19.72 -8.87
C ASN A 131 16.39 -20.04 -8.02
N GLU A 132 16.66 -19.26 -6.97
CA GLU A 132 17.83 -19.44 -6.09
C GLU A 132 17.54 -20.40 -4.94
N ARG A 133 16.30 -20.44 -4.45
CA ARG A 133 15.91 -21.25 -3.30
C ARG A 133 14.51 -21.82 -3.47
N SER A 134 14.43 -23.10 -3.81
CA SER A 134 13.15 -23.80 -3.94
C SER A 134 12.29 -23.69 -2.67
N GLY A 135 10.98 -23.59 -2.86
CA GLY A 135 9.99 -23.38 -1.81
C GLY A 135 9.94 -21.96 -1.25
N HIS A 136 10.65 -21.00 -1.86
CA HIS A 136 10.63 -19.58 -1.45
C HIS A 136 9.99 -18.72 -2.53
N VAL A 137 9.29 -17.68 -2.11
CA VAL A 137 8.69 -16.69 -3.00
C VAL A 137 9.76 -15.68 -3.43
N SER A 138 9.85 -15.39 -4.72
CA SER A 138 10.70 -14.31 -5.26
C SER A 138 9.92 -13.13 -5.83
N GLY A 139 8.60 -13.27 -6.00
CA GLY A 139 7.77 -12.21 -6.54
C GLY A 139 6.30 -12.59 -6.56
N VAL A 140 5.48 -11.67 -7.05
CA VAL A 140 4.03 -11.87 -7.20
C VAL A 140 3.60 -11.46 -8.60
N HIS A 141 2.91 -12.38 -9.28
CA HIS A 141 2.23 -12.11 -10.54
C HIS A 141 0.89 -11.43 -10.25
N PHE A 142 0.68 -10.23 -10.79
CA PHE A 142 -0.54 -9.47 -10.62
C PHE A 142 -1.31 -9.33 -11.93
N GLU A 143 -2.63 -9.46 -11.86
CA GLU A 143 -3.51 -9.00 -12.95
C GLU A 143 -3.95 -7.55 -12.66
N LYS A 144 -3.86 -6.67 -13.66
CA LYS A 144 -4.44 -5.33 -13.60
C LYS A 144 -5.96 -5.41 -13.58
N THR A 145 -6.57 -4.53 -12.79
CA THR A 145 -8.02 -4.50 -12.61
C THR A 145 -8.61 -3.14 -12.99
N ALA A 146 -9.82 -3.13 -13.54
CA ALA A 146 -10.61 -1.93 -13.72
C ALA A 146 -11.83 -1.95 -12.78
N LEU A 147 -12.35 -0.78 -12.42
CA LEU A 147 -13.60 -0.70 -11.66
C LEU A 147 -14.81 -0.78 -12.62
N LYS A 148 -15.79 -1.60 -12.25
CA LYS A 148 -17.12 -1.67 -12.87
C LYS A 148 -18.20 -1.57 -11.80
N GLY A 149 -19.45 -1.36 -12.23
CA GLY A 149 -20.62 -1.25 -11.36
C GLY A 149 -21.33 0.09 -11.50
N GLY A 150 -22.67 0.06 -11.45
CA GLY A 150 -23.54 1.17 -11.87
C GLY A 150 -23.91 2.19 -10.80
N GLY A 151 -23.11 2.40 -9.75
CA GLY A 151 -23.38 3.49 -8.81
C GLY A 151 -22.44 3.60 -7.62
N PRO A 152 -22.47 4.74 -6.89
CA PRO A 152 -21.59 5.01 -5.76
C PRO A 152 -21.67 3.94 -4.68
N GLY A 153 -20.52 3.47 -4.21
CA GLY A 153 -20.37 2.46 -3.17
C GLY A 153 -20.59 1.02 -3.64
N LYS A 154 -20.94 0.83 -4.92
CA LYS A 154 -21.17 -0.49 -5.56
C LYS A 154 -20.10 -0.84 -6.59
N GLN A 155 -19.03 -0.06 -6.68
CA GLN A 155 -17.90 -0.34 -7.56
C GLN A 155 -17.14 -1.61 -7.11
N TYR A 156 -16.94 -2.53 -8.05
CA TYR A 156 -16.18 -3.76 -7.88
C TYR A 156 -15.07 -3.87 -8.92
N ALA A 157 -14.01 -4.60 -8.57
CA ALA A 157 -12.87 -4.81 -9.44
C ALA A 157 -13.12 -5.96 -10.41
N VAL A 158 -12.78 -5.76 -11.68
CA VAL A 158 -12.73 -6.83 -12.69
C VAL A 158 -11.33 -6.91 -13.27
N GLY A 159 -10.89 -8.12 -13.58
CA GLY A 159 -9.65 -8.35 -14.32
C GLY A 159 -9.72 -7.75 -15.72
N THR A 160 -8.59 -7.24 -16.20
CA THR A 160 -8.44 -6.68 -17.54
C THR A 160 -7.81 -7.66 -18.53
N GLY A 161 -7.21 -8.76 -18.04
CA GLY A 161 -6.35 -9.64 -18.82
C GLY A 161 -4.93 -9.11 -19.05
N GLU A 162 -4.58 -7.93 -18.54
CA GLU A 162 -3.21 -7.44 -18.52
C GLU A 162 -2.51 -7.86 -17.22
N PHE A 163 -1.28 -8.33 -17.32
CA PHE A 163 -0.51 -8.83 -16.18
C PHE A 163 0.81 -8.09 -16.01
N GLU A 164 1.29 -8.01 -14.77
CA GLU A 164 2.62 -7.51 -14.43
C GLU A 164 3.19 -8.26 -13.23
N ASP A 165 4.51 -8.48 -13.26
CA ASP A 165 5.25 -9.07 -12.16
C ASP A 165 5.81 -7.97 -11.25
N LEU A 166 5.88 -8.29 -9.96
CA LEU A 166 6.58 -7.49 -8.96
C LEU A 166 7.51 -8.41 -8.18
N ASP A 167 8.81 -8.19 -8.39
CA ASP A 167 9.93 -8.90 -7.75
C ASP A 167 10.41 -8.16 -6.48
#